data_AF-A0A8D8C8J7-F1
#
_entry.id   AF-A0A8D8C8J7-F1
#
_cell.length_a   1.000
_cell.length_b   1.000
_cell.length_c   1.000
_cell.angle_alpha   90.00
_cell.angle_beta   90.00
_cell.angle_gamma   90.00
#
_symmetry.space_group_name_H-M   'P 1'
#
loop_
_entity.id
_entity.type
_entity.pdbx_description
1 polymer ?
#
loop_
_entity_poly.entity_id
_entity_poly.type
_entity_poly.pdbx_seq_one_letter_code
_entity_poly.pdbx_strand_id
1 'polypeptide(L)'
;KGVVEDERLQRYRAVRVEGLHELFRAGEDLREVLPRVVEANTDELKRLLDYEGSDLDTALGLFSLDCLQKSVEIANTGLLDISDDHAHETSLLADCHYRLAQFCYDGLEKQPLGETVNHERHLITSLLASMQFGSKPARQLFPVLLQLPNLQDGTLHRCFIDASGLVPEWMFLRWIPQLLSYVDFYQESFLESVLLRLAASYPMALYYPAKFAHGECTKRFPERTMGSFACRLMRLLEFPRLDRFVQELSQVVVPCMKVSNMASDLARKLSAGSELTAEQYRTTVLESMKEAFPESGVGVGREHEKLIPFKSEWKKLLNFDPERQIADIWKFIEHIRKEMEK
;
A
#
# COMPACT_ATOMS: atom_id res chain seq x y z
N LYS A 1 -48.19 -17.03 -0.03
CA LYS A 1 -48.42 -15.91 0.91
C LYS A 1 -47.12 -15.45 1.56
N GLY A 2 -46.27 -16.34 2.09
CA GLY A 2 -44.95 -15.98 2.65
C GLY A 2 -44.03 -15.20 1.71
N VAL A 3 -43.86 -15.63 0.45
CA VAL A 3 -42.96 -14.95 -0.53
C VAL A 3 -43.37 -13.50 -0.82
N VAL A 4 -44.68 -13.21 -0.84
CA VAL A 4 -45.19 -11.85 -1.14
C VAL A 4 -45.08 -10.91 0.07
N GLU A 5 -45.08 -11.47 1.29
CA GLU A 5 -44.84 -10.68 2.51
C GLU A 5 -43.36 -10.35 2.68
N ASP A 6 -42.47 -11.28 2.29
CA ASP A 6 -41.02 -11.09 2.32
C ASP A 6 -40.56 -10.03 1.31
N GLU A 7 -41.06 -10.09 0.07
CA GLU A 7 -40.79 -9.06 -0.96
C GLU A 7 -41.26 -7.65 -0.52
N ARG A 8 -42.38 -7.56 0.23
CA ARG A 8 -42.88 -6.27 0.73
C ARG A 8 -42.01 -5.72 1.85
N LEU A 9 -41.52 -6.60 2.73
CA LEU A 9 -40.63 -6.22 3.83
C LEU A 9 -39.27 -5.76 3.29
N GLN A 10 -38.72 -6.47 2.30
CA GLN A 10 -37.49 -6.09 1.60
C GLN A 10 -37.64 -4.72 0.90
N ARG A 11 -38.72 -4.51 0.14
CA ARG A 11 -39.01 -3.21 -0.47
C ARG A 11 -39.15 -2.10 0.57
N TYR A 12 -39.80 -2.36 1.69
CA TYR A 12 -39.93 -1.39 2.76
C TYR A 12 -38.58 -1.01 3.37
N ARG A 13 -37.68 -1.99 3.58
CA ARG A 13 -36.31 -1.76 4.07
C ARG A 13 -35.48 -0.94 3.08
N ALA A 14 -35.49 -1.32 1.81
CA ALA A 14 -34.79 -0.58 0.76
C ALA A 14 -35.27 0.88 0.69
N VAL A 15 -36.58 1.12 0.72
CA VAL A 15 -37.17 2.46 0.75
C VAL A 15 -36.77 3.23 2.01
N ARG A 16 -36.67 2.57 3.16
CA ARG A 16 -36.24 3.22 4.41
C ARG A 16 -34.77 3.61 4.37
N VAL A 17 -33.90 2.75 3.83
CA VAL A 17 -32.47 3.06 3.61
C VAL A 17 -32.33 4.21 2.61
N GLU A 18 -33.07 4.18 1.51
CA GLU A 18 -33.09 5.26 0.52
C GLU A 18 -33.57 6.58 1.12
N GLY A 19 -34.64 6.56 1.92
CA GLY A 19 -35.13 7.73 2.65
C GLY A 19 -34.08 8.32 3.60
N LEU A 20 -33.32 7.47 4.32
CA LEU A 20 -32.20 7.93 5.16
C LEU A 20 -31.07 8.53 4.32
N HIS A 21 -30.77 7.98 3.15
CA HIS A 21 -29.78 8.53 2.24
C HIS A 21 -30.22 9.86 1.62
N GLU A 22 -31.51 10.06 1.34
CA GLU A 22 -32.03 11.36 0.89
C GLU A 22 -32.01 12.40 2.02
N LEU A 23 -32.32 12.02 3.26
CA LEU A 23 -32.18 12.90 4.43
C LEU A 23 -30.71 13.30 4.66
N PHE A 24 -29.79 12.35 4.49
CA PHE A 24 -28.36 12.61 4.52
C PHE A 24 -27.95 13.62 3.43
N ARG A 25 -28.38 13.42 2.18
CA ARG A 25 -28.08 14.37 1.08
C ARG A 25 -28.61 15.77 1.36
N ALA A 26 -29.85 15.87 1.83
CA ALA A 26 -30.42 17.16 2.22
C ALA A 26 -29.62 17.82 3.35
N GLY A 27 -29.11 17.05 4.31
CA GLY A 27 -28.22 17.53 5.36
C GLY A 27 -26.89 18.07 4.82
N GLU A 28 -26.25 17.36 3.90
CA GLU A 28 -24.99 17.80 3.28
C GLU A 28 -25.19 19.00 2.33
N ASP A 29 -26.29 19.05 1.57
CA ASP A 29 -26.62 20.20 0.72
C ASP A 29 -26.81 21.47 1.58
N LEU A 30 -27.48 21.33 2.73
CA LEU A 30 -27.59 22.43 3.70
C LEU A 30 -26.22 22.84 4.25
N ARG A 31 -25.34 21.86 4.51
CA ARG A 31 -23.97 22.09 4.99
C ARG A 31 -23.09 22.81 3.96
N GLU A 32 -23.25 22.53 2.67
CA GLU A 32 -22.50 23.23 1.60
C GLU A 32 -23.02 24.67 1.38
N VAL A 33 -24.33 24.87 1.56
CA VAL A 33 -24.97 26.18 1.35
C VAL A 33 -24.76 27.12 2.53
N LEU A 34 -24.66 26.59 3.76
CA LEU A 34 -24.53 27.39 4.99
C LEU A 34 -23.39 28.43 4.92
N PRO A 35 -22.14 28.07 4.53
CA PRO A 35 -21.04 29.03 4.44
C PRO A 35 -21.27 30.10 3.38
N ARG A 36 -21.90 29.75 2.25
CA ARG A 36 -22.20 30.69 1.16
C ARG A 36 -23.25 31.72 1.56
N VAL A 37 -24.24 31.32 2.35
CA VAL A 37 -25.27 32.21 2.91
C VAL A 37 -24.68 33.12 3.98
N VAL A 38 -23.75 32.61 4.79
CA VAL A 38 -23.00 33.40 5.79
C VAL A 38 -22.14 34.45 5.12
N GLU A 39 -21.44 34.13 4.03
CA GLU A 39 -20.61 35.09 3.28
C GLU A 39 -21.41 36.21 2.61
N ALA A 40 -22.61 35.91 2.09
CA ALA A 40 -23.46 36.83 1.35
C ALA A 40 -24.28 37.81 2.24
N ASN A 41 -24.43 37.54 3.54
CA ASN A 41 -25.24 38.34 4.45
C ASN A 41 -24.41 39.28 5.37
N THR A 42 -25.06 40.32 5.89
CA THR A 42 -24.49 41.39 6.73
C THR A 42 -23.83 40.89 8.02
N ASP A 43 -22.88 41.67 8.54
CA ASP A 43 -22.03 41.38 9.73
C ASP A 43 -22.79 40.95 11.00
N GLU A 44 -24.10 41.16 11.07
CA GLU A 44 -24.96 40.79 12.19
C GLU A 44 -25.41 39.31 12.13
N LEU A 45 -25.65 38.78 10.92
CA LEU A 45 -25.90 37.35 10.69
C LEU A 45 -24.61 36.54 10.84
N LYS A 46 -23.47 37.09 10.40
CA LYS A 46 -22.14 36.50 10.66
C LYS A 46 -21.89 36.37 12.16
N ARG A 47 -22.16 37.39 12.98
CA ARG A 47 -21.97 37.29 14.44
C ARG A 47 -22.87 36.28 15.14
N LEU A 48 -24.12 36.12 14.70
CA LEU A 48 -25.04 35.10 15.25
C LEU A 48 -24.63 33.69 14.81
N LEU A 49 -24.25 33.52 13.54
CA LEU A 49 -23.83 32.24 12.96
C LEU A 49 -22.35 31.90 13.21
N ASP A 50 -21.49 32.81 13.65
CA ASP A 50 -20.11 32.48 14.05
C ASP A 50 -20.11 31.84 15.45
N TYR A 51 -21.11 32.18 16.29
CA TYR A 51 -21.34 31.53 17.58
C TYR A 51 -22.15 30.23 17.43
N GLU A 52 -23.22 30.22 16.63
CA GLU A 52 -24.10 29.06 16.42
C GLU A 52 -23.70 28.16 15.24
N GLY A 53 -22.93 28.62 14.27
CA GLY A 53 -22.62 27.89 13.03
C GLY A 53 -21.53 26.84 13.19
N SER A 54 -20.63 27.00 14.17
CA SER A 54 -19.78 25.88 14.60
C SER A 54 -20.60 24.78 15.27
N ASP A 55 -21.64 25.15 16.03
CA ASP A 55 -22.58 24.22 16.68
C ASP A 55 -23.53 23.57 15.65
N LEU A 56 -24.01 24.33 14.67
CA LEU A 56 -24.92 23.85 13.62
C LEU A 56 -24.21 22.99 12.57
N ASP A 57 -23.00 23.35 12.12
CA ASP A 57 -22.20 22.50 11.22
C ASP A 57 -21.85 21.17 11.91
N THR A 58 -21.51 21.22 13.20
CA THR A 58 -21.25 20.02 14.02
C THR A 58 -22.53 19.21 14.22
N ALA A 59 -23.66 19.84 14.51
CA ALA A 59 -24.95 19.17 14.68
C ALA A 59 -25.45 18.52 13.38
N LEU A 60 -25.28 19.20 12.23
CA LEU A 60 -25.59 18.64 10.92
C LEU A 60 -24.65 17.47 10.59
N GLY A 61 -23.36 17.58 10.90
CA GLY A 61 -22.40 16.49 10.76
C GLY A 61 -22.77 15.26 11.61
N LEU A 62 -23.17 15.48 12.87
CA LEU A 62 -23.64 14.42 13.77
C LEU A 62 -24.96 13.80 13.29
N PHE A 63 -25.88 14.61 12.77
CA PHE A 63 -27.12 14.14 12.16
C PHE A 63 -26.87 13.29 10.91
N SER A 64 -25.99 13.75 10.01
CA SER A 64 -25.53 13.01 8.84
C SER A 64 -24.93 11.65 9.24
N LEU A 65 -24.08 11.63 10.27
CA LEU A 65 -23.48 10.41 10.81
C LEU A 65 -24.54 9.44 11.37
N ASP A 66 -25.47 9.93 12.18
CA ASP A 66 -26.57 9.13 12.75
C ASP A 66 -27.49 8.54 11.66
N CYS A 67 -27.80 9.29 10.60
CA CYS A 67 -28.57 8.77 9.45
C CYS A 67 -27.86 7.60 8.76
N LEU A 68 -26.55 7.70 8.56
CA LEU A 68 -25.73 6.68 7.92
C LEU A 68 -25.52 5.46 8.83
N GLN A 69 -25.36 5.66 10.14
CA GLN A 69 -25.28 4.56 11.11
C GLN A 69 -26.60 3.78 11.16
N LYS A 70 -27.73 4.48 11.21
CA LYS A 70 -29.07 3.86 11.15
C LYS A 70 -29.32 3.12 9.85
N SER A 71 -28.81 3.62 8.71
CA SER A 71 -28.95 2.91 7.43
C SER A 71 -28.20 1.58 7.44
N VAL A 72 -27.00 1.55 8.02
CA VAL A 72 -26.23 0.32 8.24
C VAL A 72 -26.95 -0.65 9.18
N GLU A 73 -27.50 -0.17 10.31
CA GLU A 73 -28.26 -1.02 11.23
C GLU A 73 -29.45 -1.70 10.55
N ILE A 74 -30.23 -0.93 9.78
CA ILE A 74 -31.39 -1.47 9.04
C ILE A 74 -30.94 -2.47 7.98
N ALA A 75 -29.89 -2.17 7.22
CA ALA A 75 -29.36 -3.07 6.21
C ALA A 75 -28.82 -4.37 6.82
N ASN A 76 -28.17 -4.29 7.99
CA ASN A 76 -27.64 -5.46 8.70
C ASN A 76 -28.76 -6.35 9.27
N THR A 77 -29.88 -5.76 9.74
CA THR A 77 -31.05 -6.56 10.13
C THR A 77 -31.69 -7.29 8.94
N GLY A 78 -31.57 -6.75 7.72
CA GLY A 78 -32.01 -7.40 6.50
C GLY A 78 -31.24 -8.70 6.24
N LEU A 79 -29.91 -8.62 6.31
CA LEU A 79 -29.02 -9.76 6.03
C LEU A 79 -29.19 -10.95 6.99
N LEU A 80 -29.64 -10.69 8.23
CA LEU A 80 -29.87 -11.71 9.25
C LEU A 80 -31.19 -12.48 9.04
N ASP A 81 -32.11 -11.96 8.23
CA ASP A 81 -33.33 -12.67 7.90
C ASP A 81 -33.06 -13.74 6.84
N ILE A 82 -33.76 -14.88 6.97
CA ILE A 82 -33.65 -16.02 6.04
C ILE A 82 -34.43 -15.68 4.77
N SER A 83 -33.90 -14.76 3.95
CA SER A 83 -34.50 -14.34 2.68
C SER A 83 -33.75 -14.95 1.48
N ASP A 84 -34.46 -15.21 0.39
CA ASP A 84 -33.88 -15.83 -0.82
C ASP A 84 -32.95 -14.88 -1.63
N ASP A 85 -32.89 -13.58 -1.27
CA ASP A 85 -32.14 -12.54 -2.02
C ASP A 85 -30.98 -11.92 -1.23
N HIS A 86 -30.16 -12.78 -0.62
CA HIS A 86 -28.94 -12.39 0.10
C HIS A 86 -27.95 -11.57 -0.76
N ALA A 87 -27.96 -11.72 -2.09
CA ALA A 87 -27.08 -10.97 -2.98
C ALA A 87 -27.43 -9.47 -3.03
N HIS A 88 -28.73 -9.14 -3.06
CA HIS A 88 -29.17 -7.75 -3.01
C HIS A 88 -28.89 -7.11 -1.64
N GLU A 89 -29.18 -7.83 -0.55
CA GLU A 89 -28.96 -7.33 0.81
C GLU A 89 -27.48 -7.10 1.13
N THR A 90 -26.60 -8.01 0.68
CA THR A 90 -25.14 -7.81 0.82
C THR A 90 -24.65 -6.61 0.01
N SER A 91 -25.16 -6.38 -1.20
CA SER A 91 -24.84 -5.20 -1.99
C SER A 91 -25.32 -3.91 -1.31
N LEU A 92 -26.54 -3.90 -0.78
CA LEU A 92 -27.10 -2.74 -0.07
C LEU A 92 -26.29 -2.40 1.19
N LEU A 93 -25.91 -3.42 1.95
CA LEU A 93 -25.07 -3.26 3.14
C LEU A 93 -23.66 -2.76 2.79
N ALA A 94 -23.07 -3.28 1.71
CA ALA A 94 -21.80 -2.79 1.19
C ALA A 94 -21.86 -1.30 0.83
N ASP A 95 -22.95 -0.86 0.19
CA ASP A 95 -23.16 0.53 -0.21
C ASP A 95 -23.39 1.46 0.99
N CYS A 96 -24.15 1.01 2.01
CA CYS A 96 -24.35 1.78 3.24
C CYS A 96 -23.02 2.01 3.97
N HIS A 97 -22.23 0.96 4.14
CA HIS A 97 -20.89 1.07 4.73
C HIS A 97 -19.95 1.93 3.89
N TYR A 98 -20.03 1.86 2.56
CA TYR A 98 -19.23 2.69 1.68
C TYR A 98 -19.56 4.19 1.84
N ARG A 99 -20.84 4.55 1.88
CA ARG A 99 -21.27 5.95 2.09
C ARG A 99 -20.81 6.51 3.43
N LEU A 100 -20.89 5.69 4.49
CA LEU A 100 -20.35 6.05 5.80
C LEU A 100 -18.83 6.30 5.73
N ALA A 101 -18.09 5.41 5.05
CA ALA A 101 -16.66 5.58 4.85
C ALA A 101 -16.33 6.87 4.07
N GLN A 102 -17.06 7.15 2.99
CA GLN A 102 -16.88 8.38 2.20
C GLN A 102 -17.13 9.62 3.04
N PHE A 103 -18.20 9.66 3.82
CA PHE A 103 -18.50 10.79 4.70
C PHE A 103 -17.37 11.04 5.72
N CYS A 104 -16.85 9.98 6.35
CA CYS A 104 -15.72 10.11 7.26
C CYS A 104 -14.44 10.57 6.55
N TYR A 105 -14.19 10.10 5.33
CA TYR A 105 -13.04 10.50 4.52
C TYR A 105 -13.11 11.99 4.14
N ASP A 106 -14.25 12.45 3.63
CA ASP A 106 -14.45 13.85 3.23
C ASP A 106 -14.36 14.79 4.45
N GLY A 107 -14.82 14.33 5.62
CA GLY A 107 -14.66 15.06 6.89
C GLY A 107 -13.21 15.23 7.31
N LEU A 108 -12.37 14.20 7.13
CA LEU A 108 -10.94 14.24 7.44
C LEU A 108 -10.16 15.16 6.51
N GLU A 109 -10.56 15.27 5.23
CA GLU A 109 -9.92 16.20 4.28
C GLU A 109 -10.23 17.67 4.63
N LYS A 110 -11.44 17.95 5.15
CA LYS A 110 -11.90 19.30 5.48
C LYS A 110 -11.43 19.83 6.85
N GLN A 111 -11.18 18.97 7.83
CA GLN A 111 -10.80 19.37 9.20
C GLN A 111 -9.55 18.62 9.71
N PRO A 112 -8.34 19.17 9.51
CA PRO A 112 -7.10 18.51 9.95
C PRO A 112 -6.77 18.62 11.45
N LEU A 113 -7.58 19.31 12.27
CA LEU A 113 -7.19 19.78 13.62
C LEU A 113 -8.20 19.51 14.77
N GLY A 114 -9.03 18.45 14.66
CA GLY A 114 -9.98 18.01 15.71
C GLY A 114 -9.69 16.63 16.31
N GLU A 115 -10.66 16.01 17.02
CA GLU A 115 -10.59 14.59 17.46
C GLU A 115 -10.64 13.62 16.26
N THR A 116 -9.53 13.54 15.54
CA THR A 116 -9.37 12.74 14.30
C THR A 116 -9.50 11.24 14.56
N VAL A 117 -9.20 10.77 15.77
CA VAL A 117 -9.19 9.34 16.14
C VAL A 117 -10.54 8.68 15.90
N ASN A 118 -11.65 9.36 16.26
CA ASN A 118 -12.98 8.78 16.10
C ASN A 118 -13.38 8.71 14.62
N HIS A 119 -13.09 9.75 13.84
CA HIS A 119 -13.36 9.77 12.41
C HIS A 119 -12.54 8.72 11.66
N GLU A 120 -11.25 8.60 11.96
CA GLU A 120 -10.36 7.57 11.40
C GLU A 120 -10.81 6.16 11.80
N ARG A 121 -11.23 5.96 13.05
CA ARG A 121 -11.80 4.68 13.51
C ARG A 121 -13.04 4.31 12.69
N HIS A 122 -13.98 5.23 12.52
CA HIS A 122 -15.19 4.99 11.72
C HIS A 122 -14.85 4.72 10.25
N LEU A 123 -13.87 5.44 9.68
CA LEU A 123 -13.38 5.20 8.33
C LEU A 123 -12.79 3.79 8.18
N ILE A 124 -11.94 3.35 9.10
CA ILE A 124 -11.33 2.00 9.07
C ILE A 124 -12.42 0.93 9.14
N THR A 125 -13.34 1.01 10.12
CA THR A 125 -14.36 -0.02 10.32
C THR A 125 -15.35 -0.07 9.18
N SER A 126 -15.87 1.08 8.73
CA SER A 126 -16.86 1.15 7.66
C SER A 126 -16.27 0.77 6.30
N LEU A 127 -15.06 1.21 5.97
CA LEU A 127 -14.44 0.89 4.69
C LEU A 127 -14.11 -0.60 4.59
N LEU A 128 -13.52 -1.18 5.64
CA LEU A 128 -13.20 -2.61 5.68
C LEU A 128 -14.48 -3.46 5.71
N ALA A 129 -15.54 -3.06 6.41
CA ALA A 129 -16.83 -3.72 6.34
C ALA A 129 -17.43 -3.67 4.92
N SER A 130 -17.36 -2.53 4.23
CA SER A 130 -17.79 -2.44 2.83
C SER A 130 -16.96 -3.35 1.91
N MET A 131 -15.66 -3.47 2.16
CA MET A 131 -14.79 -4.41 1.45
C MET A 131 -15.13 -5.87 1.76
N GLN A 132 -15.53 -6.20 2.99
CA GLN A 132 -15.97 -7.55 3.35
C GLN A 132 -17.16 -8.00 2.49
N PHE A 133 -18.09 -7.09 2.20
CA PHE A 133 -19.25 -7.36 1.34
C PHE A 133 -18.97 -7.19 -0.17
N GLY A 134 -17.71 -7.03 -0.58
CA GLY A 134 -17.31 -7.06 -1.99
C GLY A 134 -17.40 -5.72 -2.74
N SER A 135 -17.54 -4.60 -2.04
CA SER A 135 -17.59 -3.27 -2.66
C SER A 135 -16.30 -2.94 -3.42
N LYS A 136 -16.42 -2.81 -4.75
CA LYS A 136 -15.33 -2.38 -5.65
C LYS A 136 -14.81 -0.97 -5.33
N PRO A 137 -15.66 0.05 -5.12
CA PRO A 137 -15.17 1.39 -4.82
C PRO A 137 -14.53 1.46 -3.42
N ALA A 138 -15.04 0.72 -2.43
CA ALA A 138 -14.38 0.62 -1.13
C ALA A 138 -12.97 0.03 -1.24
N ARG A 139 -12.81 -1.02 -2.05
CA ARG A 139 -11.49 -1.59 -2.35
C ARG A 139 -10.55 -0.57 -2.98
N GLN A 140 -11.05 0.38 -3.78
CA GLN A 140 -10.19 1.40 -4.39
C GLN A 140 -9.65 2.41 -3.38
N LEU A 141 -10.41 2.69 -2.31
CA LEU A 141 -10.01 3.61 -1.25
C LEU A 141 -9.10 2.98 -0.18
N PHE A 142 -8.89 1.65 -0.19
CA PHE A 142 -8.07 0.96 0.82
C PHE A 142 -6.70 1.62 1.12
N PRO A 143 -5.91 2.08 0.13
CA PRO A 143 -4.60 2.70 0.41
C PRO A 143 -4.66 3.94 1.29
N VAL A 144 -5.80 4.64 1.31
CA VAL A 144 -6.03 5.79 2.19
C VAL A 144 -5.91 5.38 3.65
N LEU A 145 -6.42 4.20 4.02
CA LEU A 145 -6.34 3.71 5.40
C LEU A 145 -4.89 3.61 5.87
N LEU A 146 -3.98 3.19 5.00
CA LEU A 146 -2.55 3.07 5.31
C LEU A 146 -1.88 4.43 5.54
N GLN A 147 -2.49 5.54 5.13
CA GLN A 147 -1.94 6.89 5.29
C GLN A 147 -2.43 7.60 6.56
N LEU A 148 -3.34 6.98 7.31
CA LEU A 148 -3.96 7.60 8.47
C LEU A 148 -2.95 7.82 9.63
N PRO A 149 -2.83 9.05 10.17
CA PRO A 149 -1.88 9.35 11.24
C PRO A 149 -2.03 8.46 12.48
N ASN A 150 -3.26 8.26 12.99
CA ASN A 150 -3.45 7.46 14.20
C ASN A 150 -3.28 5.95 13.93
N LEU A 151 -3.28 5.53 12.65
CA LEU A 151 -2.87 4.19 12.29
C LEU A 151 -1.35 4.06 12.31
N GLN A 152 -0.61 5.06 11.80
CA GLN A 152 0.85 5.06 11.82
C GLN A 152 1.43 5.18 13.24
N ASP A 153 0.76 5.90 14.12
CA ASP A 153 1.15 6.07 15.53
C ASP A 153 0.79 4.84 16.40
N GLY A 154 0.12 3.83 15.84
CA GLY A 154 -0.25 2.59 16.51
C GLY A 154 -1.56 2.61 17.30
N THR A 155 -2.16 3.79 17.52
CA THR A 155 -3.42 3.97 18.27
C THR A 155 -4.59 3.13 17.70
N LEU A 156 -4.65 2.98 16.37
CA LEU A 156 -5.73 2.26 15.69
C LEU A 156 -5.34 0.87 15.16
N HIS A 157 -4.15 0.35 15.48
CA HIS A 157 -3.69 -0.97 15.03
C HIS A 157 -4.69 -2.09 15.34
N ARG A 158 -5.17 -2.17 16.59
CA ARG A 158 -6.12 -3.21 16.99
C ARG A 158 -7.43 -3.12 16.21
N CYS A 159 -7.94 -1.90 16.02
CA CYS A 159 -9.15 -1.66 15.23
C CYS A 159 -8.98 -2.13 13.78
N PHE A 160 -7.82 -1.86 13.18
CA PHE A 160 -7.49 -2.32 11.84
C PHE A 160 -7.37 -3.85 11.77
N ILE A 161 -6.67 -4.49 12.71
CA ILE A 161 -6.48 -5.95 12.74
C ILE A 161 -7.84 -6.66 12.85
N ASP A 162 -8.70 -6.22 13.76
CA ASP A 162 -10.01 -6.81 13.99
C ASP A 162 -10.91 -6.67 12.74
N ALA A 163 -10.97 -5.46 12.16
CA ALA A 163 -11.80 -5.20 10.98
C ALA A 163 -11.25 -5.88 9.71
N SER A 164 -9.93 -5.85 9.49
CA SER A 164 -9.30 -6.47 8.31
C SER A 164 -9.39 -7.98 8.34
N GLY A 165 -9.43 -8.60 9.52
CA GLY A 165 -9.62 -10.04 9.72
C GLY A 165 -10.91 -10.59 9.10
N LEU A 166 -11.95 -9.76 9.00
CA LEU A 166 -13.24 -10.14 8.39
C LEU A 166 -13.24 -10.02 6.86
N VAL A 167 -12.29 -9.29 6.29
CA VAL A 167 -12.22 -9.05 4.85
C VAL A 167 -11.59 -10.25 4.14
N PRO A 168 -12.20 -10.72 3.03
CA PRO A 168 -11.61 -11.75 2.18
C PRO A 168 -10.25 -11.35 1.61
N GLU A 169 -9.29 -12.29 1.59
CA GLU A 169 -7.90 -12.03 1.24
C GLU A 169 -7.75 -11.47 -0.17
N TRP A 170 -8.59 -11.91 -1.11
CA TRP A 170 -8.55 -11.49 -2.51
C TRP A 170 -8.82 -9.98 -2.71
N MET A 171 -9.45 -9.30 -1.74
CA MET A 171 -9.66 -7.85 -1.77
C MET A 171 -8.36 -7.06 -1.64
N PHE A 172 -7.31 -7.66 -1.05
CA PHE A 172 -6.02 -7.00 -0.83
C PHE A 172 -5.00 -7.23 -1.95
N LEU A 173 -5.25 -8.16 -2.89
CA LEU A 173 -4.26 -8.58 -3.90
C LEU A 173 -3.69 -7.42 -4.74
N ARG A 174 -4.55 -6.47 -5.14
CA ARG A 174 -4.12 -5.31 -5.92
C ARG A 174 -3.18 -4.40 -5.15
N TRP A 175 -3.26 -4.40 -3.82
CA TRP A 175 -2.57 -3.48 -2.93
C TRP A 175 -1.37 -4.11 -2.24
N ILE A 176 -0.94 -5.31 -2.65
CA ILE A 176 0.26 -5.97 -2.13
C ILE A 176 1.50 -5.03 -2.15
N PRO A 177 1.81 -4.30 -3.24
CA PRO A 177 2.98 -3.41 -3.24
C PRO A 177 2.88 -2.32 -2.15
N GLN A 178 1.70 -1.75 -1.96
CA GLN A 178 1.44 -0.75 -0.94
C GLN A 178 1.49 -1.36 0.46
N LEU A 179 0.93 -2.55 0.69
CA LEU A 179 1.05 -3.23 1.98
C LEU A 179 2.52 -3.43 2.34
N LEU A 180 3.33 -3.94 1.40
CA LEU A 180 4.75 -4.19 1.62
C LEU A 180 5.57 -2.90 1.82
N SER A 181 5.13 -1.75 1.32
CA SER A 181 5.86 -0.49 1.55
C SER A 181 5.73 0.03 2.99
N TYR A 182 4.69 -0.39 3.72
CA TYR A 182 4.48 -0.04 5.13
C TYR A 182 4.98 -1.14 6.10
N VAL A 183 5.55 -2.22 5.58
CA VAL A 183 6.09 -3.30 6.41
C VAL A 183 7.50 -2.98 6.86
N ASP A 184 7.72 -3.02 8.17
CA ASP A 184 9.06 -3.19 8.73
C ASP A 184 9.35 -4.70 8.87
N PHE A 185 10.34 -5.21 8.13
CA PHE A 185 10.75 -6.61 8.21
C PHE A 185 11.57 -6.93 9.47
N TYR A 186 11.89 -5.94 10.30
CA TYR A 186 12.68 -6.09 11.54
C TYR A 186 11.83 -6.03 12.81
N GLN A 187 10.56 -5.65 12.71
CA GLN A 187 9.64 -5.50 13.84
C GLN A 187 8.28 -6.16 13.56
N GLU A 188 7.43 -6.22 14.58
CA GLU A 188 6.04 -6.61 14.40
C GLU A 188 5.29 -5.53 13.62
N SER A 189 4.43 -5.95 12.70
CA SER A 189 3.65 -5.04 11.85
C SER A 189 2.17 -5.29 12.08
N PHE A 190 1.37 -4.22 12.12
CA PHE A 190 -0.10 -4.34 12.14
C PHE A 190 -0.66 -5.02 10.87
N LEU A 191 0.15 -5.13 9.81
CA LEU A 191 -0.16 -5.83 8.57
C LEU A 191 0.17 -7.33 8.60
N GLU A 192 0.77 -7.83 9.70
CA GLU A 192 1.18 -9.23 9.82
C GLU A 192 0.04 -10.19 9.50
N SER A 193 -1.12 -10.00 10.14
CA SER A 193 -2.28 -10.89 9.97
C SER A 193 -2.75 -10.96 8.52
N VAL A 194 -2.82 -9.81 7.84
CA VAL A 194 -3.24 -9.72 6.43
C VAL A 194 -2.22 -10.41 5.52
N LEU A 195 -0.92 -10.13 5.71
CA LEU A 195 0.13 -10.67 4.87
C LEU A 195 0.32 -12.18 5.04
N LEU A 196 0.19 -12.71 6.27
CA LEU A 196 0.25 -14.15 6.50
C LEU A 196 -0.94 -14.89 5.88
N ARG A 197 -2.16 -14.32 5.95
CA ARG A 197 -3.34 -14.90 5.27
C ARG A 197 -3.20 -14.86 3.75
N LEU A 198 -2.67 -13.76 3.20
CA LEU A 198 -2.34 -13.64 1.78
C LEU A 198 -1.27 -14.66 1.35
N ALA A 199 -0.23 -14.86 2.14
CA ALA A 199 0.81 -15.85 1.86
C ALA A 199 0.25 -17.28 1.88
N ALA A 200 -0.69 -17.58 2.78
CA ALA A 200 -1.33 -18.88 2.87
C ALA A 200 -2.29 -19.15 1.69
N SER A 201 -3.12 -18.16 1.31
CA SER A 201 -4.18 -18.33 0.31
C SER A 201 -3.72 -18.06 -1.12
N TYR A 202 -2.83 -17.08 -1.30
CA TYR A 202 -2.33 -16.60 -2.59
C TYR A 202 -0.80 -16.43 -2.60
N PRO A 203 -0.01 -17.48 -2.28
CA PRO A 203 1.45 -17.39 -2.17
C PRO A 203 2.12 -16.84 -3.44
N MET A 204 1.60 -17.23 -4.62
CA MET A 204 2.15 -16.82 -5.90
C MET A 204 2.03 -15.32 -6.19
N ALA A 205 0.99 -14.67 -5.68
CA ALA A 205 0.80 -13.23 -5.84
C ALA A 205 1.77 -12.44 -4.96
N LEU A 206 2.17 -13.02 -3.82
CA LEU A 206 3.03 -12.37 -2.83
C LEU A 206 4.52 -12.69 -3.02
N TYR A 207 4.84 -13.82 -3.66
CA TYR A 207 6.22 -14.30 -3.84
C TYR A 207 7.17 -13.25 -4.40
N TYR A 208 6.89 -12.70 -5.58
CA TYR A 208 7.80 -11.74 -6.22
C TYR A 208 7.85 -10.40 -5.46
N PRO A 209 6.72 -9.75 -5.13
CA PRO A 209 6.76 -8.45 -4.45
C PRO A 209 7.41 -8.54 -3.07
N ALA A 210 7.13 -9.58 -2.28
CA ALA A 210 7.66 -9.70 -0.93
C ALA A 210 9.16 -10.02 -0.92
N LYS A 211 9.64 -10.90 -1.81
CA LYS A 211 11.08 -11.16 -1.94
C LYS A 211 11.85 -9.93 -2.42
N PHE A 212 11.27 -9.16 -3.33
CA PHE A 212 11.85 -7.89 -3.76
C PHE A 212 11.93 -6.89 -2.59
N ALA A 213 10.82 -6.64 -1.89
CA ALA A 213 10.77 -5.71 -0.77
C ALA A 213 11.72 -6.13 0.37
N HIS A 214 11.75 -7.42 0.69
CA HIS A 214 12.68 -7.96 1.68
C HIS A 214 14.14 -7.78 1.26
N GLY A 215 14.49 -8.10 0.00
CA GLY A 215 15.85 -7.94 -0.53
C GLY A 215 16.34 -6.49 -0.45
N GLU A 216 15.49 -5.52 -0.83
CA GLU A 216 15.83 -4.10 -0.71
C GLU A 216 15.97 -3.65 0.74
N CYS A 217 15.15 -4.17 1.65
CA CYS A 217 15.24 -3.88 3.08
C CYS A 217 16.56 -4.39 3.68
N THR A 218 16.98 -5.61 3.31
CA THR A 218 18.24 -6.22 3.73
C THR A 218 19.46 -5.46 3.19
N LYS A 219 19.42 -4.99 1.93
CA LYS A 219 20.48 -4.14 1.36
C LYS A 219 20.59 -2.80 2.09
N ARG A 220 19.46 -2.20 2.47
CA ARG A 220 19.43 -0.90 3.16
C ARG A 220 19.90 -1.00 4.62
N PHE A 221 19.66 -2.12 5.28
CA PHE A 221 19.99 -2.32 6.70
C PHE A 221 20.60 -3.70 6.98
N PRO A 222 21.86 -3.96 6.53
CA PRO A 222 22.47 -5.30 6.62
C PRO A 222 22.75 -5.78 8.05
N GLU A 223 22.91 -4.85 9.00
CA GLU A 223 23.20 -5.14 10.41
C GLU A 223 21.96 -5.61 11.21
N ARG A 224 20.75 -5.44 10.67
CA ARG A 224 19.51 -5.71 11.39
C ARG A 224 19.09 -7.17 11.21
N THR A 225 18.72 -7.81 12.31
CA THR A 225 18.19 -9.18 12.31
C THR A 225 16.70 -9.16 11.94
N MET A 226 16.30 -10.04 11.04
CA MET A 226 14.89 -10.18 10.62
C MET A 226 13.98 -10.46 11.82
N GLY A 227 12.83 -9.79 11.85
CA GLY A 227 11.79 -10.02 12.84
C GLY A 227 11.16 -11.41 12.72
N SER A 228 10.47 -11.85 13.78
CA SER A 228 9.72 -13.11 13.83
C SER A 228 8.67 -13.21 12.72
N PHE A 229 7.91 -12.13 12.51
CA PHE A 229 6.93 -11.99 11.43
C PHE A 229 7.58 -12.22 10.06
N ALA A 230 8.65 -11.50 9.76
CA ALA A 230 9.33 -11.58 8.47
C ALA A 230 9.88 -12.99 8.21
N CYS A 231 10.46 -13.63 9.22
CA CYS A 231 10.90 -15.02 9.13
C CYS A 231 9.73 -15.97 8.80
N ARG A 232 8.57 -15.78 9.44
CA ARG A 232 7.37 -16.58 9.19
C ARG A 232 6.82 -16.35 7.78
N LEU A 233 6.78 -15.10 7.34
CA LEU A 233 6.33 -14.73 6.00
C LEU A 233 7.26 -15.32 4.93
N MET A 234 8.58 -15.16 5.06
CA MET A 234 9.53 -15.71 4.10
C MET A 234 9.45 -17.23 4.03
N ARG A 235 9.26 -17.92 5.17
CA ARG A 235 9.06 -19.37 5.21
C ARG A 235 7.84 -19.83 4.42
N LEU A 236 6.74 -19.06 4.45
CA LEU A 236 5.54 -19.36 3.64
C LEU A 236 5.79 -19.12 2.15
N LEU A 237 6.82 -18.35 1.80
CA LEU A 237 7.19 -18.00 0.43
C LEU A 237 8.46 -18.74 -0.05
N GLU A 238 8.87 -19.79 0.64
CA GLU A 238 9.97 -20.67 0.24
C GLU A 238 9.51 -21.63 -0.85
N PHE A 239 9.89 -21.34 -2.09
CA PHE A 239 9.58 -22.18 -3.24
C PHE A 239 10.87 -22.46 -4.02
N PRO A 240 11.60 -23.54 -3.68
CA PRO A 240 12.93 -23.81 -4.25
C PRO A 240 12.96 -23.86 -5.78
N ARG A 241 11.86 -24.31 -6.41
CA ARG A 241 11.73 -24.34 -7.87
C ARG A 241 11.60 -22.96 -8.48
N LEU A 242 10.85 -22.06 -7.83
CA LEU A 242 10.73 -20.67 -8.27
C LEU A 242 12.00 -19.89 -7.99
N ASP A 243 12.67 -20.16 -6.88
CA ASP A 243 13.97 -19.58 -6.56
C ASP A 243 15.00 -19.96 -7.62
N ARG A 244 15.04 -21.24 -7.98
CA ARG A 244 15.84 -21.69 -9.11
C ARG A 244 15.40 -21.00 -10.40
N PHE A 245 14.11 -20.96 -10.72
CA PHE A 245 13.64 -20.30 -11.94
C PHE A 245 14.07 -18.82 -12.03
N VAL A 246 13.94 -18.06 -10.93
CA VAL A 246 14.41 -16.67 -10.86
C VAL A 246 15.92 -16.58 -11.03
N GLN A 247 16.66 -17.48 -10.39
CA GLN A 247 18.12 -17.57 -10.55
C GLN A 247 18.51 -17.84 -12.00
N GLU A 248 17.91 -18.83 -12.66
CA GLU A 248 18.16 -19.17 -14.07
C GLU A 248 17.74 -18.02 -15.00
N LEU A 249 16.61 -17.36 -14.73
CA LEU A 249 16.18 -16.18 -15.50
C LEU A 249 17.19 -15.04 -15.38
N SER A 250 17.75 -14.83 -14.18
CA SER A 250 18.81 -13.83 -13.96
C SER A 250 20.11 -14.16 -14.70
N GLN A 251 20.30 -15.43 -15.09
CA GLN A 251 21.42 -15.85 -15.93
C GLN A 251 21.16 -15.65 -17.43
N VAL A 252 19.90 -15.56 -17.84
CA VAL A 252 19.49 -15.33 -19.24
C VAL A 252 19.38 -13.84 -19.55
N VAL A 253 18.88 -13.03 -18.61
CA VAL A 253 18.84 -11.56 -18.74
C VAL A 253 20.27 -11.06 -18.83
N VAL A 254 20.63 -10.61 -20.03
CA VAL A 254 21.99 -10.66 -20.56
C VAL A 254 23.03 -10.09 -19.57
N PRO A 255 24.08 -10.85 -19.22
CA PRO A 255 25.15 -10.41 -18.34
C PRO A 255 25.73 -9.02 -18.71
N CYS A 256 25.77 -8.68 -20.00
CA CYS A 256 26.26 -7.39 -20.47
C CYS A 256 25.38 -6.21 -20.03
N MET A 257 24.06 -6.38 -19.97
CA MET A 257 23.13 -5.34 -19.49
C MET A 257 23.34 -5.06 -18.01
N LYS A 258 23.61 -6.10 -17.22
CA LYS A 258 24.00 -5.94 -15.80
C LYS A 258 25.26 -5.10 -15.68
N VAL A 259 26.33 -5.45 -16.39
CA VAL A 259 27.61 -4.70 -16.34
C VAL A 259 27.45 -3.27 -16.85
N SER A 260 26.67 -3.06 -17.92
CA SER A 260 26.38 -1.71 -18.45
C SER A 260 25.59 -0.85 -17.46
N ASN A 261 24.60 -1.41 -16.77
CA ASN A 261 23.85 -0.70 -15.74
C ASN A 261 24.74 -0.35 -14.55
N MET A 262 25.61 -1.27 -14.11
CA MET A 262 26.58 -1.03 -13.04
C MET A 262 27.62 0.04 -13.42
N ALA A 263 28.13 0.00 -14.65
CA ALA A 263 28.99 1.04 -15.20
C ALA A 263 28.32 2.41 -15.16
N SER A 264 27.03 2.46 -15.54
CA SER A 264 26.22 3.67 -15.52
C SER A 264 25.94 4.16 -14.09
N ASP A 265 25.72 3.25 -13.13
CA ASP A 265 25.52 3.60 -11.72
C ASP A 265 26.80 4.11 -11.05
N LEU A 266 27.96 3.49 -11.35
CA LEU A 266 29.26 3.98 -10.90
C LEU A 266 29.54 5.37 -11.51
N ALA A 267 29.30 5.54 -12.81
CA ALA A 267 29.44 6.82 -13.49
C ALA A 267 28.55 7.90 -12.87
N ARG A 268 27.28 7.58 -12.58
CA ARG A 268 26.33 8.48 -11.93
C ARG A 268 26.81 8.87 -10.53
N LYS A 269 27.24 7.92 -9.70
CA LYS A 269 27.77 8.16 -8.35
C LYS A 269 29.03 9.04 -8.39
N LEU A 270 29.94 8.81 -9.34
CA LEU A 270 31.14 9.63 -9.55
C LEU A 270 30.81 11.05 -10.04
N SER A 271 29.77 11.21 -10.87
CA SER A 271 29.34 12.52 -11.39
C SER A 271 28.53 13.36 -10.41
N ALA A 272 27.91 12.73 -9.39
CA ALA A 272 27.01 13.39 -8.46
C ALA A 272 27.71 14.30 -7.43
N GLY A 273 29.04 14.42 -7.47
CA GLY A 273 29.79 15.43 -6.71
C GLY A 273 29.79 15.24 -5.18
N SER A 274 29.14 14.19 -4.64
CA SER A 274 29.39 13.77 -3.27
C SER A 274 30.80 13.19 -3.22
N GLU A 275 31.61 13.63 -2.26
CA GLU A 275 32.93 13.04 -1.96
C GLU A 275 32.77 11.54 -1.70
N LEU A 276 32.81 10.71 -2.76
CA LEU A 276 32.95 9.27 -2.61
C LEU A 276 34.32 9.07 -2.00
N THR A 277 34.35 8.82 -0.69
CA THR A 277 35.56 8.44 0.01
C THR A 277 36.17 7.23 -0.71
N ALA A 278 37.50 7.14 -0.77
CA ALA A 278 38.18 6.03 -1.42
C ALA A 278 37.67 4.65 -0.93
N GLU A 279 37.24 4.56 0.33
CA GLU A 279 36.59 3.38 0.89
C GLU A 279 35.23 3.08 0.27
N GLN A 280 34.33 4.07 0.14
CA GLN A 280 33.01 3.90 -0.47
C GLN A 280 33.10 3.50 -1.96
N TYR A 281 34.07 4.05 -2.68
CA TYR A 281 34.36 3.66 -4.06
C TYR A 281 34.82 2.20 -4.13
N ARG A 282 35.78 1.79 -3.29
CA ARG A 282 36.28 0.40 -3.24
C ARG A 282 35.19 -0.59 -2.88
N THR A 283 34.34 -0.28 -1.90
CA THR A 283 33.20 -1.12 -1.51
C THR A 283 32.21 -1.25 -2.67
N THR A 284 31.85 -0.14 -3.33
CA THR A 284 30.92 -0.17 -4.46
C THR A 284 31.47 -0.99 -5.64
N VAL A 285 32.76 -0.87 -5.96
CA VAL A 285 33.40 -1.67 -7.02
C VAL A 285 33.41 -3.16 -6.67
N LEU A 286 33.67 -3.52 -5.41
CA LEU A 286 33.67 -4.92 -4.94
C LEU A 286 32.27 -5.53 -4.91
N GLU A 287 31.25 -4.78 -4.48
CA GLU A 287 29.85 -5.20 -4.51
C GLU A 287 29.37 -5.41 -5.95
N SER A 288 29.65 -4.44 -6.84
CA SER A 288 29.34 -4.54 -8.27
C SER A 288 30.04 -5.76 -8.89
N MET A 289 31.28 -6.04 -8.50
CA MET A 289 32.03 -7.20 -8.99
C MET A 289 31.41 -8.53 -8.53
N LYS A 290 30.88 -8.60 -7.30
CA LYS A 290 30.21 -9.79 -6.75
C LYS A 290 28.86 -10.03 -7.42
N GLU A 291 28.14 -8.97 -7.75
CA GLU A 291 26.81 -9.03 -8.39
C GLU A 291 26.88 -9.31 -9.90
N ALA A 292 27.87 -8.74 -10.59
CA ALA A 292 28.10 -8.89 -12.03
C ALA A 292 28.72 -10.23 -12.42
N PHE A 293 29.71 -10.68 -11.64
CA PHE A 293 30.59 -11.79 -12.02
C PHE A 293 30.50 -12.90 -10.96
N PRO A 294 29.51 -13.80 -11.07
CA PRO A 294 29.41 -14.95 -10.16
C PRO A 294 30.71 -15.74 -10.13
N GLU A 295 31.00 -16.37 -8.99
CA GLU A 295 32.14 -17.28 -8.92
C GLU A 295 31.93 -18.45 -9.87
N SER A 296 33.00 -18.87 -10.55
CA SER A 296 32.96 -19.98 -11.50
C SER A 296 32.41 -21.21 -10.79
N GLY A 297 31.23 -21.66 -11.19
CA GLY A 297 30.49 -22.74 -10.55
C GLY A 297 29.83 -23.65 -11.57
N VAL A 298 29.43 -24.84 -11.14
CA VAL A 298 28.70 -25.80 -11.98
C VAL A 298 27.32 -25.22 -12.31
N GLY A 299 27.06 -24.94 -13.60
CA GLY A 299 25.76 -24.46 -14.07
C GLY A 299 25.70 -22.98 -14.48
N VAL A 300 26.83 -22.30 -14.64
CA VAL A 300 26.88 -20.93 -15.18
C VAL A 300 26.57 -20.98 -16.68
N GLY A 301 25.49 -20.30 -17.12
CA GLY A 301 25.12 -20.27 -18.54
C GLY A 301 26.24 -19.75 -19.46
N ARG A 302 26.29 -20.22 -20.72
CA ARG A 302 27.36 -19.92 -21.70
C ARG A 302 27.68 -18.42 -21.85
N GLU A 303 26.69 -17.54 -21.74
CA GLU A 303 26.90 -16.09 -21.83
C GLU A 303 27.57 -15.51 -20.58
N HIS A 304 27.34 -16.09 -19.40
CA HIS A 304 28.03 -15.70 -18.17
C HIS A 304 29.48 -16.22 -18.18
N GLU A 305 29.77 -17.36 -18.81
CA GLU A 305 31.15 -17.83 -18.99
C GLU A 305 32.01 -16.85 -19.80
N LYS A 306 31.43 -16.21 -20.83
CA LYS A 306 32.10 -15.16 -21.61
C LYS A 306 32.46 -13.93 -20.77
N LEU A 307 31.78 -13.70 -19.63
CA LEU A 307 32.08 -12.57 -18.74
C LEU A 307 33.19 -12.84 -17.73
N ILE A 308 33.57 -14.10 -17.50
CA ILE A 308 34.58 -14.47 -16.52
C ILE A 308 35.94 -13.77 -16.76
N PRO A 309 36.45 -13.63 -18.00
CA PRO A 309 37.68 -12.90 -18.27
C PRO A 309 37.62 -11.42 -17.83
N PHE A 310 36.47 -10.77 -18.07
CA PHE A 310 36.25 -9.36 -17.74
C PHE A 310 36.22 -9.09 -16.24
N LYS A 311 35.98 -10.11 -15.40
CA LYS A 311 36.13 -10.01 -13.92
C LYS A 311 37.53 -9.54 -13.52
N SER A 312 38.55 -10.03 -14.22
CA SER A 312 39.95 -9.66 -13.96
C SER A 312 40.26 -8.23 -14.40
N GLU A 313 39.62 -7.78 -15.48
CA GLU A 313 39.73 -6.41 -15.98
C GLU A 313 39.00 -5.42 -15.08
N TRP A 314 37.79 -5.76 -14.64
CA TRP A 314 37.03 -4.98 -13.68
C TRP A 314 37.78 -4.79 -12.37
N LYS A 315 38.51 -5.82 -11.90
CA LYS A 315 39.35 -5.71 -10.70
C LYS A 315 40.44 -4.63 -10.82
N LYS A 316 40.87 -4.27 -12.05
CA LYS A 316 41.85 -3.19 -12.27
C LYS A 316 41.27 -1.81 -11.90
N LEU A 317 39.94 -1.65 -11.83
CA LEU A 317 39.29 -0.41 -11.35
C LEU A 317 39.64 -0.07 -9.90
N LEU A 318 40.04 -1.05 -9.08
CA LEU A 318 40.48 -0.84 -7.70
C LEU A 318 41.87 -0.18 -7.60
N ASN A 319 42.61 -0.11 -8.70
CA ASN A 319 43.93 0.52 -8.76
C ASN A 319 43.86 2.01 -9.12
N PHE A 320 42.69 2.52 -9.51
CA PHE A 320 42.51 3.92 -9.86
C PHE A 320 42.06 4.73 -8.65
N ASP A 321 42.62 5.93 -8.50
CA ASP A 321 42.23 6.87 -7.44
C ASP A 321 41.00 7.68 -7.89
N PRO A 322 39.86 7.58 -7.17
CA PRO A 322 38.60 8.22 -7.57
C PRO A 322 38.67 9.75 -7.53
N GLU A 323 39.60 10.35 -6.79
CA GLU A 323 39.74 11.80 -6.66
C GLU A 323 40.58 12.44 -7.79
N ARG A 324 41.47 11.67 -8.42
CA ARG A 324 42.45 12.21 -9.40
C ARG A 324 42.28 11.68 -10.80
N GLN A 325 41.63 10.52 -10.97
CA GLN A 325 41.62 9.76 -12.22
C GLN A 325 40.21 9.49 -12.76
N ILE A 326 39.22 10.34 -12.44
CA ILE A 326 37.83 10.19 -12.89
C ILE A 326 37.75 10.01 -14.42
N ALA A 327 38.50 10.80 -15.19
CA ALA A 327 38.53 10.71 -16.65
C ALA A 327 39.12 9.39 -17.18
N ASP A 328 40.07 8.80 -16.48
CA ASP A 328 40.71 7.54 -16.86
C ASP A 328 39.85 6.34 -16.46
N ILE A 329 39.18 6.41 -15.31
CA ILE A 329 38.15 5.47 -14.88
C ILE A 329 37.03 5.42 -15.94
N TRP A 330 36.59 6.58 -16.43
CA TRP A 330 35.59 6.68 -17.51
C TRP A 330 36.02 5.99 -18.81
N LYS A 331 37.24 6.27 -19.28
CA LYS A 331 37.77 5.63 -20.50
C LYS A 331 37.89 4.11 -20.34
N PHE A 332 38.25 3.66 -19.15
CA PHE A 332 38.40 2.24 -18.85
C PHE A 332 37.05 1.52 -18.81
N ILE A 333 36.03 2.12 -18.19
CA ILE A 333 34.66 1.59 -18.17
C ILE A 333 34.09 1.52 -19.60
N GLU A 334 34.28 2.57 -20.41
CA GLU A 334 33.81 2.61 -21.80
C GLU A 334 34.53 1.60 -22.70
N HIS A 335 35.81 1.33 -22.43
CA HIS A 335 36.57 0.29 -23.11
C HIS A 335 36.02 -1.10 -22.80
N ILE A 336 35.78 -1.42 -21.52
CA ILE A 336 35.17 -2.69 -21.11
C ILE A 336 33.78 -2.85 -21.75
N ARG A 337 32.98 -1.77 -21.79
CA ARG A 337 31.65 -1.79 -22.42
C ARG A 337 31.72 -2.18 -23.90
N LYS A 338 32.63 -1.56 -24.67
CA LYS A 338 32.82 -1.85 -26.09
C LYS A 338 33.38 -3.25 -26.37
N GLU A 339 34.25 -3.77 -25.51
CA GLU A 339 34.76 -5.14 -25.65
C GLU A 339 33.72 -6.19 -25.27
N MET A 340 32.72 -5.84 -24.45
CA MET A 340 31.61 -6.72 -24.09
C MET A 340 30.44 -6.73 -25.10
N GLU A 341 30.34 -5.70 -25.95
CA GLU A 341 29.35 -5.61 -27.04
C GLU A 341 29.80 -6.33 -28.33
N LYS A 342 31.09 -6.64 -28.46
CA LYS A 342 31.67 -7.44 -29.55
C LYS A 342 31.50 -8.94 -29.28
#